data_AF-T0YM57-F1
#
_entry.id   AF-T0YM57-F1
#
_cell.length_a   1.000
_cell.length_b   1.000
_cell.length_c   1.000
_cell.angle_alpha   90.00
_cell.angle_beta   90.00
_cell.angle_gamma   90.00
#
_symmetry.space_group_name_H-M   'P 1'
#
loop_
_entity.id
_entity.type
_entity.pdbx_description
1 polymer ?
#
loop_
_entity_poly.entity_id
_entity_poly.type
_entity_poly.pdbx_seq_one_letter_code
_entity_poly.pdbx_strand_id
1 'polypeptide(L)'
;MNFKLVDPFTLFYLTWMEGHRRPLDTNRWLSLHSTPAWHAWSGYAFEMTCLQHTRQIKESLGISGILSESTSWRYISTGPDDPGAQIDLLIDRKDRVINLCEIKFTDEPFTVSASYAKDLKNKEVV
;
A
#
# COMPACT_ATOMS: atom_id res chain seq x y z
N MET A 1 -14.09 5.55 -8.47
CA MET A 1 -12.73 6.13 -8.47
C MET A 1 -12.44 6.62 -7.07
N ASN A 2 -11.42 6.08 -6.40
CA ASN A 2 -11.06 6.51 -5.05
C ASN A 2 -10.04 7.65 -5.18
N PHE A 3 -10.34 8.82 -4.64
CA PHE A 3 -9.42 9.96 -4.64
C PHE A 3 -8.70 10.01 -3.30
N LYS A 4 -7.37 9.95 -3.33
CA LYS A 4 -6.52 10.11 -2.14
C LYS A 4 -5.80 11.44 -2.21
N LEU A 5 -5.87 12.24 -1.15
CA LEU A 5 -4.96 13.37 -0.97
C LEU A 5 -3.60 12.78 -0.58
N VAL A 6 -2.58 13.00 -1.41
CA VAL A 6 -1.25 12.45 -1.18
C VAL A 6 -0.32 13.57 -0.75
N ASP A 7 -0.10 13.70 0.55
CA ASP A 7 0.89 14.59 1.14
C ASP A 7 1.64 13.85 2.27
N PRO A 8 2.86 13.35 2.01
CA PRO A 8 3.60 12.54 2.98
C PRO A 8 3.89 13.30 4.28
N PHE A 9 4.11 14.62 4.20
CA PHE A 9 4.39 15.44 5.37
C PHE A 9 3.16 15.60 6.26
N THR A 10 2.00 15.86 5.69
CA THR A 10 0.71 16.00 6.39
C THR A 10 0.35 14.69 7.07
N LEU A 11 0.52 13.55 6.37
CA LEU A 11 0.34 12.25 6.99
C LEU A 11 1.27 12.08 8.21
N PHE A 12 2.56 12.38 8.06
CA PHE A 12 3.53 12.27 9.15
C PHE A 12 3.18 13.21 10.31
N TYR A 13 2.85 14.46 10.00
CA TYR A 13 2.54 15.51 10.96
C TYR A 13 1.31 15.13 11.80
N LEU A 14 0.20 14.79 11.14
CA LEU A 14 -1.04 14.41 11.83
C LEU A 14 -0.88 13.14 12.67
N THR A 15 0.00 12.22 12.24
CA THR A 15 0.22 10.96 12.97
C THR A 15 1.15 11.14 14.17
N TRP A 16 2.25 11.88 14.01
CA TRP A 16 3.37 11.82 14.96
C TRP A 16 3.69 13.15 15.65
N MET A 17 3.28 14.29 15.07
CA MET A 17 3.60 15.62 15.57
C MET A 17 2.40 16.31 16.22
N GLU A 18 1.22 16.20 15.61
CA GLU A 18 -0.01 16.77 16.15
C GLU A 18 -0.32 16.17 17.53
N GLY A 19 -0.73 17.02 18.49
CA GLY A 19 -1.02 16.61 19.87
C GLY A 19 0.22 16.33 20.75
N HIS A 20 1.42 16.21 20.18
CA HIS A 20 2.63 15.81 20.90
C HIS A 20 3.59 16.98 21.16
N ARG A 21 3.08 18.04 21.81
CA ARG A 21 3.77 19.33 22.02
C ARG A 21 4.95 19.34 23.01
N ARG A 22 5.31 18.19 23.58
CA ARG A 22 6.49 18.12 24.47
C ARG A 22 7.77 18.14 23.64
N PRO A 23 8.87 18.73 24.13
CA PRO A 23 10.15 18.70 23.45
C PRO A 23 10.46 17.27 23.03
N LEU A 24 10.80 17.09 21.76
CA LEU A 24 11.19 15.79 21.23
C LEU A 24 12.41 15.33 22.03
N ASP A 25 12.23 14.36 22.92
CA ASP A 25 13.35 13.58 23.42
C ASP A 25 14.09 13.05 22.20
N THR A 26 15.41 13.22 22.16
CA THR A 26 16.27 12.81 21.05
C THR A 26 16.06 11.33 20.69
N ASN A 27 15.68 10.50 21.68
CA ASN A 27 15.44 9.07 21.50
C ASN A 27 14.01 8.69 21.09
N ARG A 28 13.07 9.65 21.06
CA ARG A 28 11.66 9.36 20.76
C ARG A 28 11.49 8.69 19.40
N TRP A 29 12.14 9.20 18.36
CA TRP A 29 12.01 8.63 17.00
C TRP A 29 12.53 7.20 16.90
N LEU A 30 13.67 6.92 17.53
CA LEU A 30 14.22 5.56 17.64
C LEU A 30 13.26 4.63 18.37
N SER A 31 12.65 5.09 19.46
CA SER A 31 11.67 4.30 20.21
C SER A 31 10.38 4.05 19.43
N LEU A 32 9.96 5.00 18.59
CA LEU A 32 8.76 4.88 17.76
C LEU A 32 8.95 3.84 16.66
N HIS A 33 10.16 3.76 16.08
CA HIS A 33 10.46 2.84 14.98
C HIS A 33 10.09 1.38 15.28
N SER A 34 10.30 0.93 16.52
CA SER A 34 9.98 -0.44 16.96
C SER A 34 8.51 -0.66 17.34
N THR A 35 7.64 0.35 17.20
CA THR A 35 6.25 0.23 17.63
C THR A 35 5.36 -0.34 16.52
N PRO A 36 4.32 -1.13 16.88
CA PRO A 36 3.33 -1.58 15.89
C PRO A 36 2.66 -0.44 15.12
N ALA A 37 2.48 0.72 15.75
CA ALA A 37 1.91 1.91 15.12
C ALA A 37 2.84 2.44 14.01
N TRP A 38 4.16 2.43 14.23
CA TRP A 38 5.13 2.81 13.20
C TRP A 38 5.16 1.81 12.05
N HIS A 39 5.15 0.51 12.34
CA HIS A 39 5.07 -0.51 11.29
C HIS A 39 3.82 -0.37 10.42
N ALA A 40 2.65 -0.17 11.02
CA ALA A 40 1.41 0.07 10.27
C ALA A 40 1.48 1.36 9.43
N TRP A 41 1.96 2.47 10.01
CA TRP A 41 2.10 3.75 9.31
C TRP A 41 3.11 3.67 8.15
N SER A 42 4.25 3.02 8.36
CA SER A 42 5.31 2.89 7.36
C SER A 42 4.88 2.02 6.18
N GLY A 43 4.08 0.97 6.41
CA GLY A 43 3.44 0.20 5.35
C GLY A 43 2.56 1.08 4.46
N TYR A 44 1.66 1.85 5.08
CA TYR A 44 0.80 2.78 4.33
C TYR A 44 1.60 3.89 3.60
N ALA A 45 2.64 4.43 4.23
CA ALA A 45 3.53 5.41 3.61
C ALA A 45 4.26 4.82 2.38
N PHE A 46 4.68 3.56 2.48
CA PHE A 46 5.32 2.85 1.37
C PHE A 46 4.35 2.59 0.22
N GLU A 47 3.11 2.18 0.51
CA GLU A 47 2.05 2.05 -0.51
C GLU A 47 1.86 3.34 -1.32
N MET A 48 1.77 4.49 -0.65
CA MET A 48 1.66 5.79 -1.33
C MET A 48 2.89 6.10 -2.19
N THR A 49 4.08 5.78 -1.69
CA THR A 49 5.34 5.97 -2.42
C THR A 49 5.34 5.16 -3.72
N CYS A 50 4.91 3.90 -3.67
CA CYS A 50 4.75 3.08 -4.87
C CYS A 50 3.72 3.66 -5.85
N LEU A 51 2.58 4.17 -5.37
CA LEU A 51 1.57 4.82 -6.22
C LEU A 51 2.12 6.06 -6.93
N GLN A 52 2.92 6.88 -6.23
CA GLN A 52 3.59 8.05 -6.82
C GLN A 52 4.74 7.69 -7.78
N HIS A 53 5.23 6.45 -7.74
CA HIS A 53 6.34 5.95 -8.56
C HIS A 53 5.93 4.79 -9.47
N THR A 54 4.66 4.77 -9.89
CA THR A 54 4.12 3.79 -10.85
C THR A 54 4.88 3.78 -12.17
N ARG A 55 5.46 4.92 -12.61
CA ARG A 55 6.34 4.96 -13.78
C ARG A 55 7.55 4.03 -13.62
N GLN A 56 8.27 4.15 -12.51
CA GLN A 56 9.45 3.33 -12.21
C GLN A 56 9.09 1.85 -12.04
N ILE A 57 7.93 1.56 -11.44
CA ILE A 57 7.41 0.20 -11.33
C ILE A 57 7.11 -0.39 -12.72
N LYS A 58 6.47 0.37 -13.62
CA LYS A 58 6.21 -0.07 -14.99
C LYS A 58 7.50 -0.31 -15.79
N GLU A 59 8.52 0.51 -15.56
CA GLU A 59 9.85 0.34 -16.16
C GLU A 59 10.51 -0.95 -15.67
N SER A 60 10.50 -1.24 -14.36
CA SER A 60 11.11 -2.45 -13.80
C SER A 60 10.38 -3.73 -14.20
N LEU A 61 9.06 -3.66 -14.40
CA LEU A 61 8.24 -4.76 -14.92
C LEU A 61 8.37 -4.94 -16.44
N GLY A 62 9.05 -4.04 -17.15
CA GLY A 62 9.21 -4.10 -18.61
C GLY A 62 7.93 -3.76 -19.40
N ILE A 63 6.99 -3.01 -18.80
CA ILE A 63 5.69 -2.67 -19.37
C ILE A 63 5.51 -1.17 -19.65
N SER A 64 6.58 -0.38 -19.57
CA SER A 64 6.54 1.09 -19.76
C SER A 64 6.06 1.53 -21.16
N GLY A 65 6.24 0.69 -22.18
CA GLY A 65 5.74 0.94 -23.54
C GLY A 65 4.24 0.66 -23.72
N ILE A 66 3.56 0.11 -22.71
CA ILE A 66 2.15 -0.27 -22.78
C ILE A 66 1.30 0.81 -22.10
N LEU A 67 0.38 1.40 -22.86
CA LEU A 67 -0.60 2.32 -22.31
C LEU A 67 -1.38 1.62 -21.19
N SER A 68 -1.34 2.21 -20.00
CA SER A 68 -1.91 1.59 -18.80
C SER A 68 -2.32 2.63 -17.76
N GLU A 69 -3.41 2.33 -17.06
CA GLU A 69 -3.90 3.11 -15.92
C GLU A 69 -3.50 2.41 -14.62
N SER A 70 -3.23 3.19 -13.56
CA SER A 70 -2.78 2.65 -12.28
C SER A 70 -3.61 3.24 -11.15
N THR A 71 -4.17 2.38 -10.31
CA THR A 71 -5.03 2.76 -9.19
C THR A 71 -4.97 1.74 -8.07
N SER A 72 -5.25 2.14 -6.82
CA SER A 72 -5.71 1.19 -5.81
C SER A 72 -7.14 0.74 -6.12
N TRP A 73 -7.50 -0.49 -5.78
CA TRP A 73 -8.86 -1.01 -5.97
C TRP A 73 -9.38 -1.64 -4.68
N ARG A 74 -10.70 -1.56 -4.46
CA ARG A 74 -11.36 -2.18 -3.32
C ARG A 74 -12.77 -2.62 -3.69
N TYR A 75 -13.11 -3.83 -3.28
CA TYR A 75 -14.46 -4.32 -3.18
C TYR A 75 -14.92 -4.31 -1.71
N ILE A 76 -16.04 -3.66 -1.47
CA ILE A 76 -16.63 -3.54 -0.14
C ILE A 76 -17.58 -4.72 0.04
N SER A 77 -17.31 -5.51 1.09
CA SER A 77 -18.17 -6.62 1.50
C SER A 77 -19.64 -6.21 1.57
N THR A 78 -20.50 -7.07 1.03
CA THR A 78 -21.95 -6.88 0.99
C THR A 78 -22.69 -7.61 2.11
N GLY A 79 -22.00 -8.41 2.92
CA GLY A 79 -22.60 -9.20 3.99
C GLY A 79 -21.60 -10.08 4.75
N PRO A 80 -22.07 -10.81 5.79
CA PRO A 80 -21.20 -11.58 6.69
C PRO A 80 -20.37 -12.67 6.00
N ASP A 81 -20.90 -13.25 4.92
CA ASP A 81 -20.27 -14.33 4.15
C ASP A 81 -19.42 -13.83 2.97
N ASP A 82 -19.30 -12.51 2.82
CA ASP A 82 -18.53 -11.85 1.78
C ASP A 82 -17.30 -11.17 2.41
N PRO A 83 -16.07 -11.66 2.19
CA PRO A 83 -14.89 -11.11 2.85
C PRO A 83 -14.48 -9.73 2.32
N GLY A 84 -15.03 -9.26 1.20
CA GLY A 84 -14.50 -8.10 0.50
C GLY A 84 -13.11 -8.38 -0.10
N ALA A 85 -12.51 -7.36 -0.72
CA ALA A 85 -11.15 -7.43 -1.22
C ALA A 85 -10.53 -6.04 -1.36
N GLN A 86 -9.21 -5.94 -1.24
CA GLN A 86 -8.45 -4.73 -1.54
C GLN A 86 -7.19 -5.12 -2.31
N ILE A 87 -6.86 -4.33 -3.34
CA ILE A 87 -5.64 -4.43 -4.12
C ILE A 87 -4.90 -3.09 -3.99
N ASP A 88 -3.66 -3.15 -3.51
CA ASP A 88 -2.86 -1.96 -3.22
C ASP A 88 -2.55 -1.17 -4.50
N LEU A 89 -2.12 -1.88 -5.55
CA LEU A 89 -1.87 -1.34 -6.88
C LEU A 89 -2.39 -2.29 -7.96
N LEU A 90 -3.34 -1.79 -8.75
CA LEU A 90 -3.84 -2.42 -9.97
C LEU A 90 -3.31 -1.63 -11.17
N ILE A 91 -2.73 -2.33 -12.15
CA ILE A 91 -2.31 -1.75 -13.43
C ILE A 91 -3.15 -2.37 -14.54
N ASP A 92 -4.11 -1.61 -15.06
CA ASP A 92 -4.96 -1.99 -16.18
C ASP A 92 -4.27 -1.60 -17.48
N ARG A 93 -3.94 -2.57 -18.33
CA ARG A 93 -3.14 -2.38 -19.53
C ARG A 93 -3.98 -2.54 -20.78
N LYS A 94 -3.66 -1.73 -21.80
CA LYS A 94 -4.42 -1.70 -23.06
C LYS A 94 -4.35 -3.01 -23.86
N ASP A 95 -3.38 -3.88 -23.58
CA ASP A 95 -3.25 -5.21 -24.17
C ASP A 95 -4.10 -6.29 -23.48
N ARG A 96 -5.09 -5.89 -22.68
CA ARG A 96 -6.06 -6.78 -21.98
C ARG A 96 -5.42 -7.64 -20.89
N VAL A 97 -4.37 -7.12 -20.25
CA VAL A 97 -3.71 -7.75 -19.11
C VAL A 97 -3.87 -6.83 -17.90
N ILE A 98 -4.17 -7.42 -16.74
CA ILE A 98 -4.20 -6.71 -15.47
C ILE A 98 -3.05 -7.23 -14.63
N ASN A 99 -2.21 -6.33 -14.12
CA ASN A 99 -1.25 -6.66 -13.08
C ASN A 99 -1.87 -6.29 -11.72
N LEU A 100 -1.99 -7.29 -10.84
CA LEU A 100 -2.34 -7.10 -9.43
C LEU A 100 -1.05 -7.07 -8.61
N CYS A 101 -0.81 -5.97 -7.92
CA CYS A 101 0.39 -5.76 -7.13
C CYS A 101 0.02 -5.54 -5.66
N GLU A 102 0.58 -6.38 -4.81
CA GLU A 102 0.52 -6.26 -3.36
C GLU A 102 1.82 -5.65 -2.85
N ILE A 103 1.70 -4.61 -2.04
CA ILE A 103 2.84 -3.86 -1.55
C ILE A 103 3.10 -4.32 -0.12
N LYS A 104 4.33 -4.74 0.16
CA LYS A 104 4.75 -5.18 1.49
C LYS A 104 6.00 -4.44 1.89
N PHE A 105 5.89 -3.69 2.98
CA PHE A 105 7.01 -3.02 3.63
C PHE A 105 7.43 -3.87 4.84
N THR A 106 8.52 -4.62 4.68
CA THR A 106 9.02 -5.54 5.71
C THR A 106 10.54 -5.43 5.80
N ASP A 107 11.08 -5.58 7.01
CA ASP A 107 12.53 -5.59 7.24
C ASP A 107 13.19 -6.88 6.74
N GLU A 108 12.42 -7.97 6.70
CA GLU A 108 12.83 -9.30 6.25
C GLU A 108 12.14 -9.68 4.93
N PRO A 109 12.68 -10.66 4.17
CA PRO A 109 12.03 -11.18 2.98
C PRO A 109 10.58 -11.62 3.23
N PHE A 110 9.65 -11.06 2.46
CA PHE A 110 8.23 -11.42 2.58
C PHE A 110 7.97 -12.83 2.04
N THR A 111 7.38 -13.69 2.86
CA THR A 111 7.02 -15.06 2.50
C THR A 111 5.52 -15.21 2.28
N VAL A 112 5.12 -15.72 1.12
CA VAL A 112 3.73 -16.03 0.80
C VAL A 112 3.31 -17.30 1.55
N SER A 113 2.52 -17.13 2.62
CA SER A 113 1.93 -18.25 3.36
C SER A 113 0.76 -18.88 2.58
N ALA A 114 0.33 -20.07 2.98
CA ALA A 114 -0.86 -20.71 2.38
C ALA A 114 -2.14 -19.89 2.57
N SER A 115 -2.30 -19.23 3.72
CA SER A 115 -3.43 -18.33 3.97
C SER A 115 -3.36 -17.08 3.11
N TYR A 116 -2.17 -16.48 2.96
CA TYR A 116 -1.97 -15.32 2.10
C TYR A 116 -2.19 -15.65 0.63
N ALA A 117 -1.73 -16.81 0.16
CA ALA A 117 -2.00 -17.28 -1.20
C ALA A 117 -3.51 -17.46 -1.47
N LYS A 118 -4.29 -17.90 -0.46
CA LYS A 118 -5.76 -17.99 -0.58
C LYS A 118 -6.40 -16.60 -0.70
N ASP A 119 -5.90 -15.62 0.06
CA ASP A 119 -6.34 -14.23 -0.04
C ASP A 119 -6.02 -13.61 -1.41
N LEU A 120 -4.82 -13.83 -1.94
CA LEU A 120 -4.45 -13.40 -3.29
C LEU A 120 -5.41 -13.95 -4.36
N LYS A 121 -5.75 -15.23 -4.27
CA LYS A 121 -6.72 -15.85 -5.20
C LYS A 121 -8.12 -15.26 -5.07
N ASN A 122 -8.55 -14.87 -3.86
CA ASN A 122 -9.82 -14.19 -3.68
C ASN A 122 -9.83 -12.84 -4.44
N LYS A 123 -8.73 -12.10 -4.42
CA LYS A 123 -8.59 -10.81 -5.12
C LYS A 123 -8.61 -10.94 -6.65
N GLU A 124 -8.31 -12.12 -7.20
CA GLU A 124 -8.38 -12.38 -8.66
C GLU A 124 -9.81 -12.59 -9.15
N VAL A 125 -10.71 -13.06 -8.29
CA VAL A 125 -12.06 -13.51 -8.67
C VAL A 125 -13.18 -12.55 -8.28
N VAL A 126 -12.90 -11.60 -7.39
CA VAL A 126 -13.85 -10.63 -6.83
C VAL A 126 -13.85 -9.33 -7.63
#